data_AF-A0A915ACY1-F1
#
_entry.id   AF-A0A915ACY1-F1
#
_cell.length_a   1.000
_cell.length_b   1.000
_cell.length_c   1.000
_cell.angle_alpha   90.00
_cell.angle_beta   90.00
_cell.angle_gamma   90.00
#
_symmetry.space_group_name_H-M   'P 1'
#
loop_
_entity.id
_entity.type
_entity.pdbx_description
1 polymer ?
#
loop_
_entity_poly.entity_id
_entity_poly.type
_entity_poly.pdbx_seq_one_letter_code
_entity_poly.pdbx_strand_id
1 'polypeptide(L)'
;MIVHLMLQISFHKRERDSIRHETPPPNVVGPENLKNIQTLMTEATADDTSRIDEVHRRIIQHKFAELLPTLTKDFEVRPIDGERYIFKKLDPTMNLQLHIWLKAREHIGDDFFLQRCLAAYVSDSMMMETSLLPHLGRKFIPSMVFSLDHSLWFHKPEFHIDDWMLFETESP
;
A
#
# COMPACT_ATOMS: atom_id res chain seq x y z
N MET A 1 5.76 -22.99 -13.98
CA MET A 1 6.36 -23.04 -12.63
C MET A 1 5.20 -23.21 -11.65
N ILE A 2 5.15 -24.29 -10.87
CA ILE A 2 4.08 -24.49 -9.89
C ILE A 2 4.54 -23.81 -8.60
N VAL A 3 3.89 -22.69 -8.24
CA VAL A 3 4.09 -22.03 -6.96
C VAL A 3 3.19 -22.72 -5.94
N HIS A 4 3.77 -23.24 -4.86
CA HIS A 4 3.01 -23.79 -3.75
C HIS A 4 2.82 -22.71 -2.69
N LEU A 5 1.58 -22.34 -2.42
CA LEU A 5 1.22 -21.44 -1.31
C LEU A 5 0.89 -22.29 -0.08
N MET A 6 1.55 -22.01 1.04
CA MET A 6 1.19 -22.57 2.35
C MET A 6 0.60 -21.47 3.21
N LEU A 7 -0.53 -21.77 3.87
CA LEU A 7 -1.25 -20.82 4.72
C LEU A 7 -1.57 -21.48 6.06
N GLN A 8 -1.24 -20.80 7.15
CA GLN A 8 -1.67 -21.14 8.51
C GLN A 8 -2.49 -19.99 9.05
N ILE A 9 -3.67 -20.28 9.58
CA ILE A 9 -4.57 -19.28 10.17
C ILE A 9 -4.98 -19.77 11.55
N SER A 10 -5.00 -18.85 12.51
CA SER A 10 -5.51 -19.07 13.86
C SER A 10 -6.72 -18.17 14.10
N PHE A 11 -7.73 -18.72 14.77
CA PHE A 11 -8.94 -18.00 15.15
C PHE A 11 -9.10 -18.03 16.66
N HIS A 12 -9.61 -16.92 17.20
CA HIS A 12 -9.89 -16.79 18.61
C HIS A 12 -11.33 -16.32 18.80
N LYS A 13 -12.05 -16.89 19.77
CA LYS A 13 -13.39 -16.42 20.13
C LYS A 13 -13.28 -15.03 20.77
N ARG A 14 -14.33 -14.22 20.67
CA ARG A 14 -14.33 -12.92 21.36
C ARG A 14 -14.32 -13.13 22.87
N GLU A 15 -13.37 -12.49 23.54
CA GLU A 15 -13.24 -12.49 25.00
C GLU A 15 -13.07 -11.06 25.51
N ARG A 16 -13.26 -10.86 26.82
CA ARG A 16 -13.01 -9.55 27.42
C ARG A 16 -11.51 -9.31 27.50
N ASP A 17 -11.08 -8.15 27.01
CA ASP A 17 -9.67 -7.78 27.07
C ASP A 17 -9.18 -7.72 28.52
N SER A 18 -8.06 -8.37 28.78
CA SER A 18 -7.38 -8.30 30.08
C SER A 18 -6.48 -7.06 30.17
N ILE A 19 -5.84 -6.68 29.05
CA ILE A 19 -4.98 -5.50 28.90
C ILE A 19 -5.32 -4.87 27.54
N ARG A 20 -5.41 -3.54 27.48
CA ARG A 20 -5.61 -2.78 26.25
C ARG A 20 -4.52 -1.73 26.10
N HIS A 21 -3.76 -1.79 25.02
CA HIS A 21 -2.81 -0.76 24.63
C HIS A 21 -2.66 -0.77 23.11
N GLU A 22 -2.29 0.38 22.55
CA GLU A 22 -1.93 0.55 21.15
C GLU A 22 -0.92 1.68 21.03
N THR A 23 -0.11 1.65 19.99
CA THR A 23 0.67 2.84 19.62
C THR A 23 -0.28 3.91 19.10
N PRO A 24 -0.09 5.19 19.49
CA PRO A 24 -0.93 6.25 18.95
C PRO A 24 -0.76 6.33 17.43
N PRO A 25 -1.81 6.68 16.68
CA PRO A 25 -1.70 6.85 15.23
C PRO A 25 -0.70 7.97 14.92
N PRO A 26 0.04 7.89 13.79
CA PRO A 26 0.97 8.93 13.41
C PRO A 26 0.21 10.23 13.08
N ASN A 27 0.85 11.37 13.35
CA ASN A 27 0.30 12.67 13.01
C ASN A 27 0.52 12.96 11.52
N VAL A 28 -0.45 12.56 10.69
CA VAL A 28 -0.39 12.70 9.23
C VAL A 28 -1.58 13.48 8.69
N VAL A 29 -1.45 14.02 7.48
CA VAL A 29 -2.55 14.72 6.80
C VAL A 29 -3.67 13.74 6.42
N GLY A 30 -4.92 14.23 6.46
CA GLY A 30 -6.10 13.48 6.04
C GLY A 30 -6.16 13.22 4.53
N PRO A 31 -7.03 12.30 4.08
CA PRO A 31 -7.10 11.86 2.69
C PRO A 31 -7.67 12.90 1.73
N GLU A 32 -8.44 13.89 2.21
CA GLU A 32 -9.41 14.68 1.43
C GLU A 32 -8.79 15.39 0.21
N ASN A 33 -7.55 15.87 0.36
CA ASN A 33 -6.85 16.66 -0.66
C ASN A 33 -5.71 15.90 -1.36
N LEU A 34 -5.58 14.59 -1.11
CA LEU A 34 -4.56 13.76 -1.72
C LEU A 34 -5.04 13.21 -3.06
N LYS A 35 -4.12 13.12 -4.03
CA LYS A 35 -4.40 12.52 -5.33
C LYS A 35 -4.49 11.00 -5.22
N ASN A 36 -5.43 10.41 -5.94
CA ASN A 36 -5.48 8.96 -6.12
C ASN A 36 -4.26 8.46 -6.92
N ILE A 37 -3.79 7.25 -6.65
CA ILE A 37 -2.65 6.61 -7.35
C ILE A 37 -2.80 6.63 -8.87
N GLN A 38 -4.01 6.44 -9.40
CA GLN A 38 -4.26 6.37 -10.83
C GLN A 38 -4.00 7.74 -11.48
N THR A 39 -4.50 8.80 -10.87
CA THR A 39 -4.22 10.18 -11.29
C THR A 39 -2.73 10.49 -11.21
N LEU A 40 -2.08 10.15 -10.09
CA LEU A 40 -0.64 10.37 -9.90
C LEU A 40 0.20 9.70 -10.99
N MET A 41 -0.05 8.41 -11.25
CA MET A 41 0.70 7.66 -12.26
C MET A 41 0.39 8.13 -13.68
N THR A 42 -0.86 8.48 -13.97
CA THR A 42 -1.25 9.01 -15.29
C THR A 42 -0.53 10.33 -15.59
N GLU A 43 -0.54 11.27 -14.65
CA GLU A 43 0.18 12.54 -14.79
C GLU A 43 1.69 12.33 -14.92
N ALA A 44 2.28 11.47 -14.07
CA ALA A 44 3.71 11.17 -14.09
C ALA A 44 4.21 10.57 -15.42
N THR A 45 3.33 9.87 -16.14
CA THR A 45 3.65 9.19 -17.40
C THR A 45 3.32 10.02 -18.64
N ALA A 46 2.37 10.95 -18.54
CA ALA A 46 1.97 11.85 -19.63
C ALA A 46 2.82 13.12 -19.73
N ASP A 47 3.39 13.58 -18.61
CA ASP A 47 4.09 14.86 -18.53
C ASP A 47 5.61 14.73 -18.71
N ASP A 48 6.11 15.21 -19.86
CA ASP A 48 7.54 15.30 -20.17
C ASP A 48 8.26 16.40 -19.34
N THR A 49 7.50 17.27 -18.64
CA THR A 49 8.05 18.33 -17.78
C THR A 49 8.21 17.92 -16.30
N SER A 50 7.81 16.70 -15.95
CA SER A 50 7.73 16.18 -14.58
C SER A 50 9.06 16.06 -13.80
N ARG A 51 10.22 16.37 -14.43
CA ARG A 51 11.57 16.16 -13.87
C ARG A 51 11.87 14.71 -13.43
N ILE A 52 11.03 13.75 -13.79
CA ILE A 52 11.26 12.33 -13.57
C ILE A 52 12.24 11.85 -14.65
N ASP A 53 13.29 11.12 -14.26
CA ASP A 53 14.22 10.57 -15.24
C ASP A 53 13.58 9.42 -16.05
N GLU A 54 14.15 9.11 -17.22
CA GLU A 54 13.57 8.13 -18.13
C GLU A 54 13.43 6.74 -17.52
N VAL A 55 14.37 6.34 -16.66
CA VAL A 55 14.34 5.03 -16.01
C VAL A 55 13.16 4.96 -15.04
N HIS A 56 13.01 5.95 -14.16
CA HIS A 56 11.87 5.99 -13.24
C HIS A 56 10.55 6.09 -13.99
N ARG A 57 10.46 6.85 -15.08
CA ARG A 57 9.25 6.91 -15.92
C ARG A 57 8.86 5.53 -16.45
N ARG A 58 9.81 4.75 -16.96
CA ARG A 58 9.56 3.38 -17.43
C ARG A 58 9.12 2.45 -16.30
N ILE A 59 9.70 2.60 -15.10
CA ILE A 59 9.29 1.83 -13.92
C ILE A 59 7.84 2.17 -13.54
N ILE A 60 7.47 3.46 -13.53
CA ILE A 60 6.09 3.89 -13.25
C ILE A 60 5.12 3.33 -14.31
N GLN A 61 5.49 3.38 -15.60
CA GLN A 61 4.69 2.81 -16.68
C GLN A 61 4.49 1.30 -16.51
N HIS A 62 5.55 0.55 -16.21
CA HIS A 62 5.46 -0.88 -15.98
C HIS A 62 4.60 -1.19 -14.75
N LYS A 63 4.85 -0.52 -13.62
CA LYS A 63 4.05 -0.64 -12.41
C LYS A 63 2.58 -0.34 -12.66
N PHE A 64 2.27 0.70 -13.44
CA PHE A 64 0.89 1.08 -13.74
C PHE A 64 0.19 0.06 -14.63
N ALA A 65 0.90 -0.54 -15.58
CA ALA A 65 0.37 -1.61 -16.44
C ALA A 65 0.13 -2.92 -15.68
N GLU A 66 0.98 -3.23 -14.70
CA GLU A 66 0.89 -4.43 -13.86
C GLU A 66 0.00 -4.22 -12.62
N LEU A 67 -0.43 -2.99 -12.35
CA LEU A 67 -1.23 -2.71 -11.16
C LEU A 67 -2.54 -3.47 -11.25
N LEU A 68 -2.82 -4.28 -10.23
CA LEU A 68 -4.03 -5.09 -10.20
C LEU A 68 -5.24 -4.19 -10.44
N PRO A 69 -6.12 -4.51 -11.40
CA PRO A 69 -7.34 -3.75 -11.64
C PRO A 69 -8.15 -3.55 -10.35
N THR A 70 -8.11 -4.52 -9.43
CA THR A 70 -8.73 -4.43 -8.11
C THR A 70 -8.24 -3.22 -7.30
N LEU A 71 -6.93 -2.93 -7.28
CA LEU A 71 -6.39 -1.78 -6.54
C LEU A 71 -6.79 -0.42 -7.11
N THR A 72 -7.05 -0.33 -8.42
CA THR A 72 -7.46 0.94 -9.05
C THR A 72 -8.97 1.11 -9.15
N LYS A 73 -9.69 0.01 -9.38
CA LYS A 73 -11.14 0.00 -9.64
C LYS A 73 -11.98 -0.20 -8.40
N ASP A 74 -11.54 -1.05 -7.47
CA ASP A 74 -12.34 -1.45 -6.30
C ASP A 74 -11.88 -0.72 -5.04
N PHE A 75 -10.62 -0.29 -5.01
CA PHE A 75 -10.04 0.52 -3.94
C PHE A 75 -9.77 1.96 -4.39
N GLU A 76 -9.89 2.86 -3.42
CA GLU A 76 -9.36 4.20 -3.49
C GLU A 76 -8.07 4.26 -2.67
N VAL A 77 -6.99 4.69 -3.32
CA VAL A 77 -5.64 4.65 -2.76
C VAL A 77 -5.00 6.02 -2.94
N ARG A 78 -4.62 6.65 -1.85
CA ARG A 78 -4.10 8.03 -1.83
C ARG A 78 -2.80 8.08 -1.00
N PRO A 79 -1.63 7.99 -1.65
CA PRO A 79 -0.34 8.17 -0.97
C PRO A 79 -0.25 9.58 -0.40
N ILE A 80 0.23 9.71 0.84
CA ILE A 80 0.46 11.02 1.46
C ILE A 80 1.58 11.76 0.74
N ASP A 81 2.69 11.08 0.50
CA ASP A 81 3.79 11.61 -0.31
C ASP A 81 3.70 11.06 -1.74
N GLY A 82 2.86 11.73 -2.54
CA GLY A 82 2.63 11.35 -3.93
C GLY A 82 3.88 11.41 -4.79
N GLU A 83 4.76 12.40 -4.60
CA GLU A 83 6.00 12.54 -5.37
C GLU A 83 6.99 11.40 -5.08
N ARG A 84 7.07 10.98 -3.82
CA ARG A 84 7.86 9.83 -3.41
C ARG A 84 7.28 8.52 -3.96
N TYR A 85 5.95 8.36 -3.96
CA TYR A 85 5.29 7.18 -4.50
C TYR A 85 5.48 7.01 -6.02
N ILE A 86 5.64 8.11 -6.75
CA ILE A 86 5.99 8.11 -8.19
C ILE A 86 7.49 8.32 -8.45
N PHE A 87 8.35 8.11 -7.45
CA PHE A 87 9.81 8.15 -7.59
C PHE A 87 10.39 9.48 -8.11
N LYS A 88 9.63 10.58 -8.08
CA LYS A 88 10.07 11.89 -8.57
C LYS A 88 11.11 12.53 -7.67
N LYS A 89 11.01 12.28 -6.36
CA LYS A 89 11.92 12.80 -5.34
C LYS A 89 12.45 11.64 -4.51
N LEU A 90 13.53 11.01 -4.99
CA LEU A 90 14.23 9.96 -4.26
C LEU A 90 15.55 10.49 -3.73
N ASP A 91 15.69 10.47 -2.40
CA ASP A 91 16.97 10.72 -1.73
C ASP A 91 17.39 9.42 -1.03
N PRO A 92 18.62 8.90 -1.28
CA PRO A 92 19.14 7.68 -0.65
C PRO A 92 19.22 7.71 0.88
N THR A 93 19.03 8.87 1.50
CA THR A 93 19.03 9.10 2.96
C THR A 93 17.63 9.26 3.56
N MET A 94 16.57 9.15 2.74
CA MET A 94 15.18 9.24 3.22
C MET A 94 14.87 8.14 4.24
N ASN A 95 14.04 8.47 5.23
CA ASN A 95 13.43 7.47 6.11
C ASN A 95 12.70 6.42 5.27
N LEU A 96 12.72 5.15 5.65
CA LEU A 96 12.12 4.08 4.86
C LEU A 96 10.65 3.87 5.24
N GLN A 97 9.83 4.92 5.11
CA GLN A 97 8.43 4.90 5.50
C GLN A 97 7.52 5.43 4.38
N LEU A 98 6.37 4.77 4.19
CA LEU A 98 5.29 5.27 3.35
C LEU A 98 3.97 5.23 4.13
N HIS A 99 3.18 6.27 3.91
CA HIS A 99 1.83 6.40 4.44
C HIS A 99 0.87 6.50 3.27
N ILE A 100 -0.13 5.63 3.25
CA ILE A 100 -1.10 5.55 2.18
C ILE A 100 -2.49 5.45 2.79
N TRP A 101 -3.37 6.38 2.44
CA TRP A 101 -4.79 6.23 2.75
C TRP A 101 -5.43 5.25 1.78
N LEU A 102 -6.20 4.32 2.32
CA LEU A 102 -6.88 3.27 1.57
C LEU A 102 -8.32 3.12 2.04
N LYS A 103 -9.23 2.92 1.10
CA LYS A 103 -10.64 2.62 1.35
C LYS A 103 -11.22 1.84 0.18
N ALA A 104 -12.08 0.85 0.43
CA ALA A 104 -12.90 0.23 -0.61
C ALA A 104 -13.96 1.23 -1.10
N ARG A 105 -14.18 1.26 -2.42
CA ARG A 105 -15.11 2.22 -3.04
C ARG A 105 -16.56 1.86 -2.81
N GLU A 106 -16.85 0.57 -2.84
CA GLU A 106 -18.20 0.03 -2.68
C GLU A 106 -18.51 -0.21 -1.20
N HIS A 107 -19.79 -0.13 -0.86
CA HIS A 107 -20.25 -0.48 0.48
C HIS A 107 -20.20 -2.00 0.66
N ILE A 108 -19.43 -2.47 1.64
CA ILE A 108 -19.21 -3.91 1.88
C ILE A 108 -20.25 -4.47 2.87
N GLY A 109 -20.87 -3.61 3.68
CA GLY A 109 -21.83 -3.98 4.72
C GLY A 109 -21.16 -4.49 6.00
N ASP A 110 -21.97 -5.10 6.87
CA ASP A 110 -21.57 -5.49 8.24
C ASP A 110 -21.05 -6.94 8.34
N ASP A 111 -20.72 -7.58 7.21
CA ASP A 111 -20.02 -8.87 7.23
C ASP A 111 -18.54 -8.66 7.55
N PHE A 112 -18.20 -8.62 8.84
CA PHE A 112 -16.83 -8.45 9.30
C PHE A 112 -15.88 -9.58 8.85
N PHE A 113 -16.38 -10.75 8.41
CA PHE A 113 -15.52 -11.76 7.80
C PHE A 113 -15.06 -11.29 6.42
N LEU A 114 -15.98 -10.79 5.59
CA LEU A 114 -15.66 -10.23 4.28
C LEU A 114 -14.75 -8.98 4.40
N GLN A 115 -15.04 -8.09 5.36
CA GLN A 115 -14.21 -6.92 5.66
C GLN A 115 -12.73 -7.32 5.91
N ARG A 116 -12.51 -8.36 6.73
CA ARG A 116 -11.16 -8.90 7.01
C ARG A 116 -10.52 -9.58 5.80
N CYS A 117 -11.30 -10.30 5.01
CA CYS A 117 -10.79 -10.93 3.77
C CYS A 117 -10.29 -9.86 2.77
N LEU A 118 -11.03 -8.77 2.60
CA LEU A 118 -10.62 -7.65 1.74
C LEU A 118 -9.40 -6.93 2.29
N ALA A 119 -9.33 -6.69 3.60
CA ALA A 119 -8.15 -6.13 4.24
C ALA A 119 -6.91 -7.03 4.07
N ALA A 120 -7.07 -8.34 4.25
CA ALA A 120 -5.99 -9.30 4.01
C ALA A 120 -5.52 -9.27 2.55
N TYR A 121 -6.46 -9.26 1.61
CA TYR A 121 -6.15 -9.17 0.18
C TYR A 121 -5.34 -7.91 -0.17
N VAL A 122 -5.78 -6.74 0.30
CA VAL A 122 -5.15 -5.47 -0.08
C VAL A 122 -3.83 -5.19 0.65
N SER A 123 -3.64 -5.78 1.84
CA SER A 123 -2.44 -5.53 2.66
C SER A 123 -1.12 -5.94 2.00
N ASP A 124 -1.10 -6.99 1.16
CA ASP A 124 0.13 -7.43 0.47
C ASP A 124 0.45 -6.57 -0.78
N SER A 125 -0.47 -5.67 -1.16
CA SER A 125 -0.35 -4.92 -2.41
C SER A 125 0.58 -3.70 -2.35
N MET A 126 0.95 -3.22 -1.16
CA MET A 126 1.61 -1.92 -1.01
C MET A 126 2.85 -1.93 -0.09
N MET A 127 3.21 -3.08 0.48
CA MET A 127 4.34 -3.19 1.39
C MET A 127 5.69 -3.15 0.67
N MET A 128 5.77 -3.75 -0.53
CA MET A 128 7.00 -3.86 -1.32
C MET A 128 7.56 -2.50 -1.77
N GLU A 129 6.71 -1.51 -1.97
CA GLU A 129 7.13 -0.19 -2.43
C GLU A 129 8.13 0.46 -1.47
N THR A 130 7.88 0.35 -0.17
CA THR A 130 8.68 0.99 0.88
C THR A 130 10.12 0.48 0.91
N SER A 131 10.34 -0.81 0.65
CA SER A 131 11.68 -1.40 0.62
C SER A 131 12.45 -1.06 -0.66
N LEU A 132 11.78 -0.83 -1.80
CA LEU A 132 12.43 -0.53 -3.08
C LEU A 132 12.95 0.91 -3.20
N LEU A 133 12.33 1.87 -2.51
CA LEU A 133 12.66 3.29 -2.59
C LEU A 133 14.16 3.64 -2.52
N PRO A 134 14.95 3.19 -1.51
CA PRO A 134 16.37 3.55 -1.41
C PRO A 134 17.20 2.98 -2.56
N HIS A 135 16.81 1.81 -3.08
CA HIS A 135 17.50 1.15 -4.17
C HIS A 135 17.22 1.86 -5.50
N LEU A 136 15.96 2.20 -5.75
CA LEU A 136 15.54 3.01 -6.91
C LEU A 136 16.20 4.40 -6.91
N GLY A 137 16.39 5.00 -5.73
CA GLY A 137 17.11 6.27 -5.57
C GLY A 137 18.60 6.18 -5.91
N ARG A 138 19.20 4.99 -5.75
CA ARG A 138 20.57 4.67 -6.19
C ARG A 138 20.63 4.14 -7.62
N LYS A 139 19.53 4.24 -8.38
CA LYS A 139 19.40 3.74 -9.76
C LYS A 139 19.57 2.23 -9.90
N PHE A 140 19.39 1.47 -8.83
CA PHE A 140 19.24 0.03 -8.93
C PHE A 140 17.85 -0.30 -9.46
N ILE A 141 17.78 -1.14 -10.50
CA ILE A 141 16.54 -1.61 -11.08
C ILE A 141 16.44 -3.11 -10.81
N PRO A 142 15.46 -3.57 -10.03
CA PRO A 142 15.30 -5.00 -9.79
C PRO A 142 14.90 -5.69 -11.10
N SER A 143 15.50 -6.85 -11.38
CA SER A 143 15.09 -7.69 -12.51
C SER A 143 13.77 -8.43 -12.23
N MET A 144 13.50 -8.72 -10.96
CA MET A 144 12.30 -9.43 -10.51
C MET A 144 12.04 -9.09 -9.03
N VAL A 145 10.75 -8.99 -8.70
CA VAL A 145 10.26 -8.71 -7.35
C VAL A 145 9.10 -9.65 -7.08
N PHE A 146 9.09 -10.31 -5.93
CA PHE A 146 8.07 -11.30 -5.57
C PHE A 146 7.91 -11.33 -4.05
N SER A 147 6.66 -11.52 -3.61
CA SER A 147 6.36 -11.79 -2.20
C SER A 147 6.86 -13.19 -1.84
N LEU A 148 7.48 -13.32 -0.67
CA LEU A 148 8.00 -14.58 -0.14
C LEU A 148 7.08 -15.12 0.95
N ASP A 149 6.75 -14.25 1.89
CA ASP A 149 5.82 -14.48 2.97
C ASP A 149 4.96 -13.24 3.21
N HIS A 150 3.82 -13.46 3.86
CA HIS A 150 2.95 -12.40 4.33
C HIS A 150 2.28 -12.85 5.62
N SER A 151 2.27 -11.98 6.61
CA SER A 151 1.72 -12.28 7.94
C SER A 151 0.86 -11.13 8.44
N LEU A 152 -0.29 -11.48 9.01
CA LEU A 152 -1.29 -10.51 9.45
C LEU A 152 -1.80 -10.83 10.84
N TRP A 153 -2.02 -9.78 11.63
CA TRP A 153 -2.67 -9.84 12.94
C TRP A 153 -3.80 -8.83 13.01
N PHE A 154 -5.02 -9.31 13.23
CA PHE A 154 -6.20 -8.45 13.39
C PHE A 154 -6.47 -8.21 14.88
N HIS A 155 -6.03 -7.06 15.40
CA HIS A 155 -6.19 -6.70 16.82
C HIS A 155 -7.60 -6.17 17.16
N LYS A 156 -8.21 -5.41 16.25
CA LYS A 156 -9.58 -4.90 16.36
C LYS A 156 -10.35 -5.33 15.09
N PRO A 157 -10.89 -6.55 15.05
CA PRO A 157 -11.40 -7.17 13.82
C PRO A 157 -12.76 -6.62 13.35
N GLU A 158 -13.40 -5.76 14.14
CA GLU A 158 -14.61 -5.00 13.79
C GLU A 158 -14.23 -3.63 13.20
N PHE A 159 -13.83 -3.62 11.92
CA PHE A 159 -13.57 -2.41 11.15
C PHE A 159 -14.29 -2.48 9.80
N HIS A 160 -14.41 -1.33 9.15
CA HIS A 160 -14.98 -1.18 7.82
C HIS A 160 -13.86 -0.82 6.84
N ILE A 161 -13.55 -1.70 5.88
CA ILE A 161 -12.55 -1.46 4.84
C ILE A 161 -13.04 -0.41 3.84
N ASP A 162 -14.35 -0.17 3.80
CA ASP A 162 -15.03 0.91 3.09
C ASP A 162 -15.03 2.24 3.88
N ASP A 163 -14.29 2.33 4.99
CA ASP A 163 -13.86 3.58 5.62
C ASP A 163 -12.38 3.87 5.33
N TRP A 164 -11.96 5.13 5.53
CA TRP A 164 -10.56 5.50 5.36
C TRP A 164 -9.69 4.83 6.42
N MET A 165 -8.78 3.99 5.96
CA MET A 165 -7.75 3.34 6.76
C MET A 165 -6.37 3.86 6.35
N LEU A 166 -5.51 4.12 7.33
CA LEU A 166 -4.12 4.49 7.08
C LEU A 166 -3.27 3.22 7.01
N PHE A 167 -2.63 3.00 5.87
CA PHE A 167 -1.62 1.97 5.68
C PHE A 167 -0.23 2.60 5.87
N GLU A 168 0.32 2.42 7.06
CA GLU A 168 1.68 2.81 7.43
C GLU A 168 2.62 1.63 7.21
N THR A 169 3.70 1.85 6.48
CA THR A 169 4.71 0.83 6.18
C THR A 169 6.09 1.36 6.46
N GLU A 170 6.96 0.49 6.97
CA GLU A 170 8.37 0.78 7.13
C GLU A 170 9.24 -0.38 6.62
N SER A 171 10.46 -0.06 6.18
CA SER A 171 11.50 -1.07 5.93
C SER A 171 12.62 -0.87 6.95
N PRO A 172 12.90 -1.85 7.81
CA PRO A 172 13.93 -1.76 8.84
C PRO A 172 15.37 -1.81 8.28
#